data_AF-A0AAU5I5V1-F1
#
_entry.id   AF-A0AAU5I5V1-F1
#
_cell.length_a   1.000
_cell.length_b   1.000
_cell.length_c   1.000
_cell.angle_alpha   90.00
_cell.angle_beta   90.00
_cell.angle_gamma   90.00
#
_symmetry.space_group_name_H-M   'P 1'
#
loop_
_entity.id
_entity.type
_entity.pdbx_description
1 polymer ?
#
loop_
_entity_poly.entity_id
_entity_poly.type
_entity_poly.pdbx_seq_one_letter_code
_entity_poly.pdbx_strand_id
1 'polypeptide(L)'
;MAVRGDSGDVVARAKAGVEWTDAFADLESADFPMLWALTPYGDAVFNQRQMPLLLAELDRLPAPCGGDWVAQARELGQVVQRGQHLYLWFLGD
;
A
#
# COMPACT_ATOMS: atom_id res chain seq x y z
N MET A 1 -7.11 3.24 1.96
CA MET A 1 -6.30 3.22 0.72
C MET A 1 -7.18 3.54 -0.48
N ALA A 2 -6.62 4.18 -1.51
CA ALA A 2 -7.32 4.47 -2.77
C ALA A 2 -6.35 4.45 -3.96
N VAL A 3 -6.84 4.11 -5.15
CA VAL A 3 -6.13 4.34 -6.41
C VAL A 3 -6.62 5.66 -6.99
N ARG A 4 -5.68 6.55 -7.31
CA ARG A 4 -5.97 7.87 -7.86
C ARG A 4 -5.27 8.07 -9.20
N GLY A 5 -5.91 8.84 -10.08
CA GLY A 5 -5.30 9.39 -11.29
C GLY A 5 -4.40 10.59 -10.99
N ASP A 6 -3.78 11.14 -12.02
CA ASP A 6 -2.95 12.35 -11.99
C ASP A 6 -3.73 13.61 -11.55
N SER A 7 -5.01 13.69 -11.92
CA SER A 7 -5.96 14.72 -11.46
C SER A 7 -6.37 14.59 -9.99
N GLY A 8 -6.02 13.48 -9.33
CA GLY A 8 -6.44 13.16 -7.96
C GLY A 8 -7.80 12.46 -7.86
N ASP A 9 -8.47 12.21 -8.99
CA ASP A 9 -9.74 11.48 -9.03
C ASP A 9 -9.58 10.05 -8.52
N VAL A 10 -10.53 9.60 -7.68
CA VAL A 10 -10.52 8.24 -7.12
C VAL A 10 -11.05 7.26 -8.16
N VAL A 11 -10.19 6.35 -8.61
CA VAL A 11 -10.51 5.29 -9.59
C VAL A 11 -10.96 4.01 -8.90
N ALA A 12 -10.38 3.70 -7.73
CA ALA A 12 -10.79 2.57 -6.90
C ALA A 12 -10.48 2.85 -5.43
N ARG A 13 -11.20 2.23 -4.49
CA ARG A 13 -11.01 2.46 -3.06
C ARG A 13 -11.13 1.16 -2.27
N ALA A 14 -10.26 1.00 -1.29
CA ALA A 14 -10.37 -0.06 -0.30
C ALA A 14 -11.56 0.21 0.64
N LYS A 15 -12.21 -0.85 1.11
CA LYS A 15 -13.25 -0.79 2.14
C LYS A 15 -12.68 -0.43 3.51
N ALA A 16 -11.43 -0.80 3.77
CA ALA A 16 -10.74 -0.52 5.03
C ALA A 16 -9.41 0.24 4.83
N GLY A 17 -8.95 0.88 5.90
CA GLY A 17 -7.60 1.42 6.02
C GLY A 17 -6.56 0.31 6.27
N VAL A 18 -5.30 0.70 6.40
CA VAL A 18 -4.26 -0.22 6.93
C VAL A 18 -4.59 -0.50 8.38
N GLU A 19 -4.43 -1.75 8.79
CA GLU A 19 -4.51 -2.13 10.19
C GLU A 19 -3.13 -1.91 10.82
N TRP A 20 -2.97 -0.81 11.54
CA TRP A 20 -1.74 -0.47 12.22
C TRP A 20 -1.59 -1.33 13.48
N THR A 21 -0.54 -2.14 13.53
CA THR A 21 -0.19 -2.96 14.69
C THR A 21 1.21 -2.60 15.18
N ASP A 22 1.50 -2.89 16.45
CA ASP A 22 2.83 -2.66 17.03
C ASP A 22 3.93 -3.41 16.28
N ALA A 23 3.59 -4.50 15.58
CA ALA A 23 4.51 -5.31 14.79
C ALA A 23 5.09 -4.56 13.57
N PHE A 24 4.49 -3.44 13.14
CA PHE A 24 5.09 -2.58 12.11
C PHE A 24 6.42 -1.97 12.57
N ALA A 25 6.61 -1.76 13.88
CA ALA A 25 7.86 -1.25 14.43
C ALA A 25 9.05 -2.22 14.24
N ASP A 26 8.75 -3.52 14.07
CA ASP A 26 9.74 -4.58 13.88
C ASP A 26 10.06 -4.83 12.40
N LEU A 27 9.44 -4.11 11.46
CA LEU A 27 9.76 -4.24 10.04
C LEU A 27 11.12 -3.61 9.74
N GLU A 28 12.09 -4.40 9.31
CA GLU A 28 13.38 -3.86 8.90
C GLU A 28 13.27 -3.10 7.57
N SER A 29 13.67 -1.82 7.58
CA SER A 29 13.63 -0.95 6.39
C SER A 29 14.42 -1.48 5.19
N ALA A 30 15.44 -2.31 5.44
CA ALA A 30 16.23 -2.95 4.40
C ALA A 30 15.47 -4.07 3.68
N ASP A 31 14.56 -4.76 4.37
CA ASP A 31 13.78 -5.89 3.84
C ASP A 31 12.40 -5.47 3.32
N PHE A 32 11.88 -4.36 3.85
CA PHE A 32 10.56 -3.80 3.56
C PHE A 32 10.60 -2.28 3.23
N PRO A 33 11.41 -1.82 2.26
CA PRO A 33 11.55 -0.39 1.98
C PRO A 33 10.26 0.31 1.54
N MET A 34 9.29 -0.40 0.91
CA MET A 34 8.00 0.20 0.57
C MET A 34 7.09 0.29 1.79
N LEU A 35 6.94 -0.80 2.55
CA LEU A 35 6.06 -0.83 3.72
C LEU A 35 6.60 0.02 4.87
N TRP A 36 7.92 0.19 4.98
CA TRP A 36 8.55 1.14 5.91
C TRP A 36 8.20 2.61 5.60
N ALA A 37 7.87 2.93 4.35
CA ALA A 37 7.40 4.26 3.99
C ALA A 37 5.94 4.52 4.41
N LEU A 38 5.19 3.48 4.82
CA LEU A 38 3.87 3.66 5.39
C LEU A 38 4.01 4.28 6.78
N THR A 39 3.27 5.35 7.04
CA THR A 39 3.20 5.96 8.38
C THR A 39 1.75 6.17 8.79
N PRO A 40 1.39 6.01 10.09
CA PRO A 40 0.01 6.18 10.54
C PRO A 40 -0.58 7.56 10.27
N TYR A 41 0.24 8.61 10.22
CA TYR A 41 -0.17 10.01 10.16
C TYR A 41 0.21 10.70 8.83
N GLY A 42 0.76 9.94 7.89
CA GLY A 42 1.31 10.49 6.66
C GLY A 42 0.90 9.66 5.46
N ASP A 43 0.62 10.36 4.36
CA ASP A 43 0.28 9.72 3.11
C ASP A 43 1.51 9.05 2.50
N ALA A 44 1.35 7.80 2.06
CA ALA A 44 2.33 7.12 1.23
C ALA A 44 1.73 6.87 -0.16
N VAL A 45 2.47 7.28 -1.19
CA VAL A 45 2.02 7.21 -2.58
C VAL A 45 2.98 6.34 -3.38
N PHE A 46 2.44 5.32 -4.03
CA PHE A 46 3.21 4.40 -4.86
C PHE A 46 2.71 4.41 -6.29
N ASN A 47 3.63 4.56 -7.24
CA ASN A 47 3.32 4.53 -8.66
C ASN A 47 3.42 3.11 -9.25
N GLN A 48 3.10 2.99 -10.54
CA GLN A 48 3.18 1.73 -11.29
C GLN A 48 4.54 1.03 -11.22
N ARG A 49 5.66 1.77 -11.17
CA ARG A 49 7.01 1.20 -11.08
C ARG A 49 7.30 0.59 -9.71
N GLN A 50 6.68 1.11 -8.66
CA GLN A 50 6.84 0.62 -7.29
C GLN A 50 5.89 -0.55 -6.97
N MET A 51 4.81 -0.75 -7.73
CA MET A 51 3.84 -1.83 -7.49
C MET A 51 4.45 -3.23 -7.39
N PRO A 52 5.35 -3.67 -8.29
CA PRO A 52 5.94 -5.00 -8.15
C PRO A 52 6.72 -5.19 -6.84
N LEU A 53 7.43 -4.15 -6.38
CA LEU A 53 8.17 -4.18 -5.12
C LEU A 53 7.23 -4.24 -3.91
N LEU A 54 6.20 -3.38 -3.89
CA LEU A 54 5.20 -3.37 -2.84
C LEU A 54 4.48 -4.72 -2.74
N LEU A 55 4.07 -5.32 -3.87
CA LEU A 55 3.39 -6.61 -3.88
C LEU A 55 4.29 -7.74 -3.35
N ALA A 56 5.59 -7.73 -3.71
CA ALA A 56 6.56 -8.70 -3.20
C ALA A 56 6.86 -8.54 -1.70
N GLU A 57 6.76 -7.32 -1.15
CA GLU A 57 6.81 -7.08 0.29
C GLU A 57 5.55 -7.59 1.00
N LEU A 58 4.37 -7.33 0.43
CA LEU A 58 3.10 -7.86 0.95
C LEU A 58 3.04 -9.41 0.93
N ASP A 59 3.78 -10.08 0.04
CA ASP A 59 3.93 -11.55 0.01
C ASP A 59 4.75 -12.11 1.16
N ARG A 60 5.69 -11.32 1.69
CA ARG A 60 6.61 -11.73 2.75
C ARG A 60 6.26 -11.11 4.11
N LEU A 61 5.15 -10.37 4.15
CA LEU A 61 4.74 -9.63 5.33
C LEU A 61 4.51 -10.60 6.52
N PRO A 62 5.09 -10.33 7.69
CA PRO A 62 4.82 -11.13 8.88
C PRO A 62 3.32 -11.16 9.18
N ALA A 63 2.79 -12.31 9.59
CA ALA A 63 1.37 -12.48 9.89
C ALA A 63 0.81 -11.42 10.88
N PRO A 64 1.55 -10.94 11.90
CA PRO A 64 1.08 -9.88 12.80
C PRO A 64 0.90 -8.49 12.16
N CYS A 65 1.54 -8.23 11.01
CA CYS A 65 1.37 -6.99 10.25
C CYS A 65 0.31 -7.13 9.14
N GLY A 66 -0.23 -8.33 8.96
CA GLY A 66 -1.18 -8.66 7.89
C GLY A 66 -2.60 -8.16 8.16
N GLY A 67 -3.58 -8.87 7.60
CA GLY A 67 -5.01 -8.58 7.75
C GLY A 67 -5.72 -8.34 6.42
N ASP A 68 -7.01 -8.03 6.49
CA ASP A 68 -7.89 -7.87 5.32
C ASP A 68 -7.44 -6.73 4.39
N TRP A 69 -6.67 -5.78 4.91
CA TRP A 69 -6.13 -4.67 4.13
C TRP A 69 -5.07 -5.14 3.12
N VAL A 70 -4.34 -6.24 3.39
CA VAL A 70 -3.30 -6.77 2.48
C VAL A 70 -3.91 -7.27 1.18
N ALA A 71 -5.04 -7.99 1.26
CA ALA A 71 -5.78 -8.44 0.09
C ALA A 71 -6.26 -7.25 -0.75
N GLN A 72 -6.80 -6.21 -0.09
CA GLN A 72 -7.26 -5.00 -0.77
C GLN A 72 -6.11 -4.21 -1.40
N ALA A 73 -4.96 -4.11 -0.73
CA ALA A 73 -3.77 -3.47 -1.27
C ALA A 73 -3.30 -4.18 -2.55
N ARG A 74 -3.38 -5.52 -2.60
CA ARG A 74 -3.06 -6.32 -3.80
C ARG A 74 -4.03 -6.05 -4.94
N GLU A 75 -5.33 -6.08 -4.66
CA GLU A 75 -6.37 -5.79 -5.66
C GLU A 75 -6.18 -4.40 -6.26
N LEU A 76 -5.95 -3.39 -5.42
CA LEU A 76 -5.68 -2.03 -5.87
C LEU A 76 -4.35 -1.91 -6.62
N GLY A 77 -3.31 -2.62 -6.20
CA GLY A 77 -2.03 -2.68 -6.91
C GLY A 77 -2.17 -3.22 -8.33
N GLN A 78 -3.03 -4.23 -8.55
CA GLN A 78 -3.35 -4.73 -9.88
C GLN A 78 -4.11 -3.69 -10.74
N VAL A 79 -4.93 -2.82 -10.14
CA VAL A 79 -5.57 -1.71 -10.86
C VAL A 79 -4.50 -0.73 -11.34
N VAL A 80 -3.56 -0.35 -10.45
CA VAL A 80 -2.44 0.54 -10.79
C VAL A 80 -1.57 -0.04 -11.91
N GLN A 81 -1.27 -1.34 -11.86
CA GLN A 81 -0.45 -2.00 -12.89
C GLN A 81 -1.08 -2.01 -14.28
N ARG A 82 -2.42 -2.05 -14.35
CA ARG A 82 -3.17 -2.10 -15.63
C ARG A 82 -3.48 -0.72 -16.22
N GLY A 83 -3.48 0.33 -15.41
CA GLY A 83 -3.73 1.69 -15.85
C GLY A 83 -2.45 2.49 -16.16
N GLN A 84 -2.64 3.66 -16.76
CA GLN A 84 -1.58 4.67 -16.93
C GLN A 84 -1.82 5.80 -15.94
N HIS A 85 -0.74 6.40 -15.43
CA HIS A 85 -0.80 7.53 -14.49
C HIS A 85 -1.68 7.26 -13.25
N LEU A 86 -1.70 6.01 -12.79
CA LEU A 86 -2.38 5.60 -11.57
C LEU A 86 -1.39 5.45 -10.41
N TYR A 87 -1.87 5.78 -9.23
CA TYR A 87 -1.09 5.76 -8.00
C TYR A 87 -1.90 5.13 -6.88
N LEU A 88 -1.29 4.24 -6.10
CA LEU A 88 -1.87 3.71 -4.87
C LEU A 88 -1.52 4.64 -3.71
N TRP A 89 -2.54 5.18 -3.06
CA TRP A 89 -2.45 6.07 -1.92
C TRP A 89 -2.84 5.31 -0.66
N PHE A 90 -1.91 5.23 0.27
CA PHE A 90 -2.16 4.93 1.67
C PHE A 90 -2.38 6.26 2.36
N LEU A 91 -3.56 6.44 2.94
CA LEU A 91 -3.93 7.67 3.62
C LEU A 91 -3.69 7.44 5.10
N GLY A 92 -2.94 8.34 5.73
CA GLY A 92 -2.87 8.41 7.19
C GLY A 92 -4.21 8.83 7.79
N ASP A 93 -4.31 8.71 9.11
CA ASP A 93 -5.42 9.26 9.91
C ASP A 93 -5.21 10.77 10.19
#